data_AF-A0A523AW65-F1
#
_entry.id   AF-A0A523AW65-F1
#
_cell.length_a   1.000
_cell.length_b   1.000
_cell.length_c   1.000
_cell.angle_alpha   90.00
_cell.angle_beta   90.00
_cell.angle_gamma   90.00
#
_symmetry.space_group_name_H-M   'P 1'
#
loop_
_entity.id
_entity.type
_entity.pdbx_description
1 polymer ?
#
loop_
_entity_poly.entity_id
_entity_poly.type
_entity_poly.pdbx_seq_one_letter_code
_entity_poly.pdbx_strand_id
1 'polypeptide(L)' 'MASKGRGRLINRPTKTGEKEYDKFFIYLPTELVRDSSFPFSPGDYLQVEIDPKKKELRIRKFQ' A
#
# COMPACT_ATOMS: atom_id res chain seq x y z
N MET A 1 2.60 -10.89 17.75
CA MET A 1 1.60 -10.73 16.69
C MET A 1 0.95 -9.37 16.83
N ALA A 2 1.21 -8.47 15.89
CA ALA A 2 0.43 -7.25 15.75
C ALA A 2 -0.63 -7.52 14.68
N SER A 3 -1.91 -7.48 15.04
CA SER A 3 -3.01 -7.72 14.09
C SER A 3 -3.48 -6.45 13.39
N LYS A 4 -3.15 -5.28 13.94
CA LYS A 4 -3.56 -3.95 13.46
C LYS A 4 -2.50 -2.90 13.84
N GLY A 5 -2.45 -1.82 13.07
CA GLY A 5 -1.61 -0.66 13.34
C GLY A 5 -2.06 0.53 12.47
N ARG A 6 -1.61 1.74 12.81
CA ARG A 6 -2.02 2.97 12.10
C ARG A 6 -0.97 3.38 11.07
N GLY A 7 -1.30 3.17 9.79
CA GLY A 7 -0.48 3.66 8.67
C GLY A 7 -0.79 5.10 8.27
N ARG A 8 -0.13 5.57 7.21
CA ARG A 8 -0.41 6.87 6.59
C ARG A 8 -0.36 6.75 5.07
N LEU A 9 -1.38 7.31 4.40
CA LEU A 9 -1.36 7.54 2.96
C LEU A 9 -0.63 8.86 2.69
N ILE A 10 0.34 8.83 1.78
CA ILE A 10 1.10 9.99 1.35
C ILE A 10 0.97 10.11 -0.16
N ASN A 11 0.67 11.32 -0.65
CA ASN A 11 0.90 11.66 -2.06
C ASN A 11 2.27 12.32 -2.18
N ARG A 12 3.10 11.84 -3.11
CA ARG A 12 4.35 12.48 -3.51
C ARG A 12 4.31 12.72 -5.02
N PRO A 13 3.70 13.83 -5.47
CA PRO A 13 3.66 14.17 -6.87
C PRO A 13 5.06 14.26 -7.46
N THR A 14 5.21 13.86 -8.72
CA THR A 14 6.45 14.01 -9.47
C THR A 14 6.19 14.71 -10.79
N LYS A 15 7.07 15.63 -11.15
CA LYS A 15 7.02 16.33 -12.44
C LYS A 15 7.93 15.65 -13.44
N THR A 16 7.38 15.30 -14.61
CA THR A 16 8.13 14.75 -15.74
C THR A 16 7.81 15.59 -16.98
N GLY A 17 8.79 16.37 -17.44
CA GLY A 17 8.56 17.40 -18.45
C GLY A 17 7.58 18.46 -17.94
N GLU A 18 6.49 18.67 -18.68
CA GLU A 18 5.43 19.62 -18.33
C GLU A 18 4.30 19.01 -17.50
N LYS A 19 4.27 17.68 -17.32
CA LYS A 19 3.18 16.97 -16.65
C LYS A 19 3.53 16.66 -15.19
N GLU A 20 2.54 16.81 -14.31
CA GLU A 20 2.60 16.38 -12.92
C GLU A 20 1.85 15.06 -12.75
N TYR A 21 2.45 14.13 -12.03
CA TYR A 21 1.93 12.79 -11.80
C TYR A 21 1.88 12.51 -10.31
N ASP A 22 0.68 12.28 -9.78
CA ASP A 22 0.50 11.82 -8.40
C ASP A 22 1.10 10.44 -8.20
N LYS A 23 1.74 10.24 -7.05
CA LYS A 23 2.24 8.93 -6.62
C LYS A 23 1.85 8.73 -5.17
N PHE A 24 0.91 7.82 -4.96
CA PHE A 24 0.42 7.49 -3.64
C PHE A 24 1.22 6.36 -3.01
N PHE A 25 1.59 6.53 -1.74
CA PHE A 25 2.32 5.57 -0.92
C PHE A 25 1.54 5.28 0.35
N ILE A 26 1.41 4.01 0.72
CA ILE A 26 0.84 3.59 2.00
C ILE A 26 2.00 3.17 2.90
N TYR A 27 2.23 3.92 3.98
CA TYR A 27 3.15 3.47 5.02
C TYR A 27 2.48 2.44 5.91
N LEU A 28 3.05 1.24 5.88
CA LEU A 28 2.68 0.15 6.75
C LEU A 28 3.51 0.25 8.06
N PRO A 29 2.86 0.14 9.23
CA PRO A 29 3.54 0.08 10.51
C PRO A 29 4.61 -1.02 10.57
N THR A 30 5.75 -0.71 11.19
CA THR A 30 6.91 -1.62 11.23
C THR A 30 6.57 -2.94 11.92
N GLU A 31 5.76 -2.89 12.98
CA GLU A 31 5.30 -4.04 13.73
C GLU A 31 4.44 -5.01 12.91
N LEU A 32 3.72 -4.53 11.90
CA LEU A 32 2.95 -5.38 10.98
C LEU A 32 3.87 -6.03 9.94
N VAL A 33 4.81 -5.26 9.39
CA VAL A 33 5.72 -5.74 8.34
C VAL A 33 6.70 -6.80 8.87
N ARG A 34 7.07 -6.72 10.15
CA ARG A 34 7.97 -7.69 10.80
C ARG A 34 7.27 -8.97 11.27
N ASP A 35 5.93 -9.03 11.22
CA ASP A 35 5.21 -10.24 11.59
C ASP A 35 5.50 -11.36 10.57
N SER A 36 5.77 -12.57 11.04
CA SER A 36 6.07 -13.72 10.16
C SER A 36 4.92 -14.09 9.23
N SER A 37 3.71 -13.63 9.50
CA SER A 37 2.52 -13.81 8.65
C SER A 37 2.32 -12.70 7.61
N PHE A 38 3.21 -11.70 7.56
CA PHE A 38 3.10 -10.61 6.59
C PHE A 38 3.21 -11.15 5.15
N PRO A 39 2.21 -10.88 4.28
CA PRO A 39 2.07 -11.64 3.04
C PRO A 39 2.90 -11.13 1.87
N PHE A 40 3.66 -10.04 2.02
CA PHE A 40 4.35 -9.37 0.92
C PHE A 40 5.86 -9.27 1.14
N SER A 41 6.61 -9.18 0.04
CA SER A 41 8.04 -8.91 0.03
C SER A 41 8.35 -7.70 -0.88
N PRO A 42 9.45 -6.97 -0.61
CA PRO A 42 9.90 -5.91 -1.53
C PRO A 42 10.08 -6.45 -2.95
N GLY A 43 9.46 -5.79 -3.92
CA GLY A 43 9.50 -6.19 -5.34
C GLY A 43 8.33 -7.07 -5.79
N ASP A 44 7.47 -7.55 -4.87
CA ASP A 44 6.25 -8.25 -5.25
C ASP A 44 5.35 -7.34 -6.11
N TYR A 45 4.85 -7.88 -7.22
CA TYR A 45 3.71 -7.28 -7.92
C TYR A 45 2.44 -7.54 -7.09
N LEU A 46 1.65 -6.50 -6.86
CA LEU A 46 0.46 -6.57 -6.02
C LEU A 46 -0.79 -6.19 -6.82
N GLN A 47 -1.86 -6.94 -6.62
CA GLN A 47 -3.19 -6.56 -7.07
C GLN A 47 -3.81 -5.60 -6.05
N VAL A 48 -4.27 -4.45 -6.53
CA VAL A 48 -4.95 -3.43 -5.70
C VAL A 48 -6.37 -3.23 -6.21
N GLU A 49 -7.35 -3.38 -5.33
CA GLU A 49 -8.78 -3.33 -5.66
C GLU A 49 -9.51 -2.41 -4.67
N ILE A 50 -10.44 -1.60 -5.16
CA ILE A 50 -11.36 -0.80 -4.34
C ILE A 50 -12.67 -1.56 -4.19
N ASP A 51 -13.09 -1.83 -2.96
CA ASP A 51 -14.47 -2.24 -2.67
C ASP A 51 -15.29 -0.99 -2.31
N PRO A 52 -16.12 -0.47 -3.23
CA PRO A 52 -16.85 0.76 -2.99
C PRO A 52 -17.96 0.60 -1.95
N LYS A 53 -18.49 -0.62 -1.76
CA LYS A 53 -19.56 -0.88 -0.79
C LYS A 53 -19.02 -0.82 0.63
N LYS A 54 -17.82 -1.36 0.84
CA LYS A 54 -17.17 -1.36 2.15
C LYS A 54 -16.25 -0.17 2.38
N LYS A 55 -15.98 0.64 1.35
CA LYS A 55 -15.02 1.75 1.38
C LYS A 55 -13.62 1.27 1.79
N GLU A 56 -13.21 0.14 1.25
CA GLU A 56 -11.94 -0.52 1.56
C GLU A 56 -11.03 -0.52 0.33
N LEU A 57 -9.72 -0.34 0.56
CA LEU A 57 -8.69 -0.73 -0.39
C LEU A 57 -8.20 -2.12 0.00
N ARG A 58 -8.25 -3.08 -0.93
CA ARG A 58 -7.73 -4.43 -0.76
C ARG A 58 -6.45 -4.59 -1.55
N ILE A 59 -5.44 -5.16 -0.91
CA ILE A 59 -4.14 -5.44 -1.52
C ILE A 59 -3.89 -6.94 -1.39
N ARG A 60 -3.56 -7.61 -2.50
CA ARG A 60 -3.26 -9.05 -2.58
C ARG A 60 -2.01 -9.26 -3.43
N LYS A 61 -1.36 -10.43 -3.33
CA LYS A 61 -0.32 -10.80 -4.31
C LYS A 61 -0.94 -10.86 -5.71
N PHE A 62 -0.27 -10.25 -6.68
CA PHE A 62 -0.61 -10.43 -8.09
C PHE A 62 -0.12 -11.83 -8.50
N GLN A 63 -0.99 -12.62 -9.16
CA GLN A 63 -0.62 -13.95 -9.66
C GLN A 63 0.32 -13.84 -10.86
#